data_AF-A0A6A6K9R7-F1
#
_entry.id   AF-A0A6A6K9R7-F1
#
_cell.length_a   1.000
_cell.length_b   1.000
_cell.length_c   1.000
_cell.angle_alpha   90.00
_cell.angle_beta   90.00
_cell.angle_gamma   90.00
#
_symmetry.space_group_name_H-M   'P 1'
#
loop_
_entity.id
_entity.type
_entity.pdbx_description
1 polymer ?
#
loop_
_entity_poly.entity_id
_entity_poly.type
_entity_poly.pdbx_seq_one_letter_code
_entity_poly.pdbx_strand_id
1 'polypeptide(L)'
;MPAGRSGKSADKPPVLLQHGLLSDGSTWLFNSPDESLAFILADNGYDVWIANTRGTRFSRGHTSLSPDESAYWDWSWDELAAYDLTATFQYRTLTALAAFSQEKLSNMLRSAALLSPIAYLNQIPSLLTKVAADMFLAEELYWLGLREFVPDGQAASKLLEDICSKPGMSCPNLMDAFTGPNCCVNSSKTNTFLDNSPQSTATKNMIHLAQMVRTGSVAMYDYVNEDDNMKHYKQSTPPLYDT
;
A
#
# COMPACT_ATOMS: atom_id res chain seq x y z
N MET A 1 2.13 11.48 -16.27
CA MET A 1 3.44 11.88 -15.71
C MET A 1 3.41 13.38 -15.51
N PRO A 2 3.77 13.89 -14.32
CA PRO A 2 3.90 15.33 -14.10
C PRO A 2 4.99 15.90 -15.00
N ALA A 3 4.69 17.01 -15.69
CA ALA A 3 5.69 17.75 -16.45
C ALA A 3 5.98 19.08 -15.75
N GLY A 4 7.25 19.48 -15.72
CA GLY A 4 7.66 20.76 -15.15
C GLY A 4 7.03 21.92 -15.92
N ARG A 5 6.51 22.91 -15.19
CA ARG A 5 5.88 24.12 -15.75
C ARG A 5 6.85 25.00 -16.55
N SER A 6 8.15 24.79 -16.36
CA SER A 6 9.22 25.53 -17.04
C SER A 6 9.43 25.12 -18.50
N GLY A 7 8.81 24.02 -18.97
CA GLY A 7 8.97 23.51 -20.34
C GLY A 7 10.36 22.96 -20.65
N LYS A 8 11.26 22.89 -19.67
CA LYS A 8 12.59 22.29 -19.81
C LYS A 8 12.51 20.77 -19.69
N SER A 9 13.27 20.06 -20.52
CA SER A 9 13.47 18.62 -20.37
C SER A 9 14.15 18.30 -19.05
N ALA A 10 13.74 17.20 -18.41
CA ALA A 10 14.37 16.73 -17.18
C ALA A 10 15.84 16.33 -17.43
N ASP A 11 16.74 16.80 -16.59
CA ASP A 11 18.19 16.55 -16.64
C ASP A 11 18.74 15.91 -15.34
N LYS A 12 17.87 15.70 -14.34
CA LYS A 12 18.23 15.07 -13.07
C LYS A 12 17.90 13.58 -13.02
N PRO A 13 18.48 12.82 -12.07
CA PRO A 13 18.12 11.42 -11.87
C PRO A 13 16.61 11.24 -11.69
N PRO A 14 16.02 10.16 -12.22
CA PRO A 14 14.60 9.92 -12.09
C PRO A 14 14.19 9.64 -10.65
N VAL A 15 12.98 10.07 -10.29
CA VAL A 15 12.39 9.83 -8.96
C VAL A 15 11.13 9.00 -9.13
N LEU A 16 11.06 7.88 -8.41
CA LEU A 16 9.87 7.05 -8.30
C LEU A 16 9.13 7.40 -7.00
N LEU A 17 7.87 7.77 -7.12
CA LEU A 17 6.96 8.02 -6.02
C LEU A 17 5.98 6.85 -5.90
N GLN A 18 6.06 6.14 -4.78
CA GLN A 18 5.21 5.00 -4.45
C GLN A 18 4.22 5.41 -3.36
N HIS A 19 2.93 5.17 -3.57
CA HIS A 19 1.91 5.47 -2.57
C HIS A 19 1.90 4.45 -1.41
N GLY A 20 1.23 4.82 -0.32
CA GLY A 20 1.03 3.95 0.85
C GLY A 20 -0.20 3.04 0.76
N LEU A 21 -0.50 2.39 1.88
CA LEU A 21 -1.64 1.50 2.06
C LEU A 21 -2.98 2.21 1.78
N LEU A 22 -3.91 1.51 1.10
CA LEU A 22 -5.26 1.99 0.75
C LEU A 22 -5.26 3.35 0.01
N SER A 23 -4.19 3.66 -0.72
CA SER A 23 -4.11 4.86 -1.58
C SER A 23 -3.69 4.47 -2.99
N ASP A 24 -3.53 5.46 -3.86
CA ASP A 24 -2.96 5.31 -5.19
C ASP A 24 -1.99 6.47 -5.49
N GLY A 25 -1.40 6.45 -6.67
CA GLY A 25 -0.46 7.45 -7.14
C GLY A 25 -0.99 8.89 -7.18
N SER A 26 -2.31 9.09 -7.19
CA SER A 26 -2.89 10.44 -7.20
C SER A 26 -2.63 11.20 -5.90
N THR A 27 -2.26 10.51 -4.82
CA THR A 27 -1.89 11.13 -3.53
C THR A 27 -0.78 12.16 -3.67
N TRP A 28 0.13 11.98 -4.63
CA TRP A 28 1.23 12.91 -4.89
C TRP A 28 0.83 14.17 -5.67
N LEU A 29 -0.46 14.28 -6.03
CA LEU A 29 -1.01 15.28 -6.95
C LEU A 29 -2.22 16.03 -6.37
N PHE A 30 -2.66 15.74 -5.13
CA PHE A 30 -3.90 16.31 -4.58
C PHE A 30 -3.84 17.81 -4.26
N ASN A 31 -2.66 18.34 -3.92
CA ASN A 31 -2.51 19.76 -3.62
C ASN A 31 -2.12 20.56 -4.87
N SER A 32 -2.04 21.89 -4.74
CA SER A 32 -1.55 22.76 -5.80
C SER A 32 -0.12 22.40 -6.24
N PRO A 33 0.33 22.83 -7.43
CA PRO A 33 1.66 22.52 -7.95
C PRO A 33 2.84 22.91 -7.05
N ASP A 34 2.66 23.91 -6.20
CA ASP A 34 3.62 24.42 -5.22
C ASP A 34 3.59 23.67 -3.87
N GLU A 35 2.59 22.83 -3.63
CA GLU A 35 2.42 22.04 -2.40
C GLU A 35 2.57 20.52 -2.63
N SER A 36 2.42 20.06 -3.88
CA SER A 36 2.47 18.65 -4.25
C SER A 36 3.87 18.22 -4.67
N LEU A 37 4.44 17.25 -3.94
CA LEU A 37 5.83 16.78 -4.13
C LEU A 37 6.15 16.41 -5.59
N ALA A 38 5.22 15.76 -6.30
CA ALA A 38 5.44 15.36 -7.67
C ALA A 38 5.63 16.56 -8.61
N PHE A 39 4.86 17.64 -8.43
CA PHE A 39 5.00 18.86 -9.20
C PHE A 39 6.25 19.64 -8.81
N ILE A 40 6.55 19.74 -7.51
CA ILE A 40 7.77 20.39 -7.00
C ILE A 40 9.02 19.72 -7.60
N LEU A 41 9.08 18.39 -7.61
CA LEU A 41 10.20 17.65 -8.19
C LEU A 41 10.31 17.87 -9.71
N ALA A 42 9.19 17.80 -10.44
CA ALA A 42 9.19 18.03 -11.88
C ALA A 42 9.63 19.46 -12.24
N ASP A 43 9.18 20.48 -11.51
CA ASP A 43 9.62 21.87 -11.67
C ASP A 43 11.11 22.06 -11.37
N ASN A 44 11.68 21.19 -10.53
CA ASN A 44 13.11 21.16 -10.19
C ASN A 44 13.95 20.27 -11.14
N GLY A 45 13.41 19.83 -12.28
CA GLY A 45 14.16 19.13 -13.33
C GLY A 45 14.30 17.61 -13.13
N TYR A 46 13.57 17.02 -12.19
CA TYR A 46 13.51 15.57 -12.01
C TYR A 46 12.52 14.92 -13.00
N ASP A 47 12.89 13.74 -13.51
CA ASP A 47 11.97 12.85 -14.23
C ASP A 47 11.12 12.07 -13.22
N VAL A 48 9.87 12.50 -13.01
CA VAL A 48 9.00 12.00 -11.92
C VAL A 48 8.06 10.90 -12.41
N TRP A 49 8.17 9.74 -11.78
CA TRP A 49 7.35 8.56 -12.03
C TRP A 49 6.48 8.29 -10.82
N ILE A 50 5.21 7.98 -11.06
CA ILE A 50 4.25 7.67 -10.02
C ILE A 50 3.80 6.24 -10.25
N ALA A 51 4.06 5.37 -9.28
CA ALA A 51 3.67 3.97 -9.33
C ALA A 51 2.27 3.77 -8.73
N ASN A 52 1.58 2.75 -9.23
CA ASN A 52 0.32 2.26 -8.69
C ASN A 52 0.44 0.76 -8.45
N THR A 53 0.24 0.34 -7.21
CA THR A 53 0.25 -1.07 -6.80
C THR A 53 -0.95 -1.81 -7.40
N ARG A 54 -0.78 -3.11 -7.69
CA ARG A 54 -1.89 -4.00 -8.09
C ARG A 54 -3.13 -3.84 -7.20
N GLY A 55 -4.31 -3.92 -7.81
CA GLY A 55 -5.60 -3.83 -7.11
C GLY A 55 -6.13 -2.41 -6.91
N THR A 56 -5.31 -1.36 -7.05
CA THR A 56 -5.79 0.03 -7.13
C THR A 56 -6.62 0.25 -8.40
N ARG A 57 -7.45 1.31 -8.45
CA ARG A 57 -8.29 1.61 -9.64
C ARG A 57 -7.50 1.73 -10.95
N PHE A 58 -6.21 2.07 -10.88
CA PHE A 58 -5.33 2.24 -12.04
C PHE A 58 -4.49 0.99 -12.38
N SER A 59 -4.52 -0.06 -11.56
CA SER A 59 -3.70 -1.27 -11.73
C SER A 59 -4.54 -2.53 -11.52
N ARG A 60 -5.62 -2.66 -12.30
CA ARG A 60 -6.52 -3.84 -12.30
C ARG A 60 -6.31 -4.86 -13.43
N GLY A 61 -5.34 -4.61 -14.31
CA GLY A 61 -5.04 -5.53 -15.41
C GLY A 61 -4.26 -6.75 -14.94
N HIS A 62 -4.64 -7.94 -15.42
CA HIS A 62 -3.88 -9.17 -15.24
C HIS A 62 -3.92 -9.98 -16.54
N THR A 63 -2.86 -10.75 -16.83
CA THR A 63 -2.71 -11.45 -18.12
C THR A 63 -3.68 -12.61 -18.30
N SER A 64 -4.17 -13.19 -17.20
CA SER A 64 -4.99 -14.40 -17.22
C SER A 64 -6.17 -14.42 -16.24
N LEU A 65 -6.30 -13.43 -15.36
CA LEU A 65 -7.29 -13.42 -14.28
C LEU A 65 -8.12 -12.14 -14.36
N SER A 66 -9.42 -12.23 -14.08
CA SER A 66 -10.29 -11.07 -13.87
C SER A 66 -10.23 -10.62 -12.40
N PRO A 67 -10.37 -9.31 -12.11
CA PRO A 67 -10.62 -8.82 -10.74
C PRO A 67 -11.82 -9.44 -10.03
N ASP A 68 -12.76 -10.07 -10.75
CA ASP A 68 -13.89 -10.80 -10.14
C ASP A 68 -13.50 -12.20 -9.62
N GLU A 69 -12.31 -12.71 -9.99
CA GLU A 69 -11.83 -14.02 -9.56
C GLU A 69 -11.10 -13.94 -8.22
N SER A 70 -11.40 -14.85 -7.30
CA SER A 70 -10.75 -14.90 -5.98
C SER A 70 -9.22 -15.01 -6.06
N ALA A 71 -8.71 -15.72 -7.08
CA ALA A 71 -7.27 -15.90 -7.30
C ALA A 71 -6.55 -14.60 -7.68
N TYR A 72 -7.26 -13.62 -8.27
CA TYR A 72 -6.69 -12.31 -8.60
C TYR A 72 -6.21 -11.56 -7.34
N TRP A 73 -6.91 -11.76 -6.22
CA TRP A 73 -6.66 -11.09 -4.94
C TRP A 73 -5.83 -11.92 -3.95
N ASP A 74 -5.25 -13.04 -4.38
CA ASP A 74 -4.42 -13.90 -3.52
C ASP A 74 -2.98 -13.37 -3.42
N TRP A 75 -2.82 -12.17 -2.86
CA TRP A 75 -1.53 -11.53 -2.65
C TRP A 75 -1.51 -10.66 -1.39
N SER A 76 -0.32 -10.43 -0.85
CA SER A 76 -0.03 -9.50 0.24
C SER A 76 1.12 -8.56 -0.14
N TRP A 77 1.60 -7.76 0.79
CA TRP A 77 2.76 -6.90 0.57
C TRP A 77 4.05 -7.67 0.23
N ASP A 78 4.11 -8.98 0.52
CA ASP A 78 5.18 -9.88 0.05
C ASP A 78 5.28 -9.88 -1.48
N GLU A 79 4.17 -10.10 -2.17
CA GLU A 79 4.11 -10.09 -3.63
C GLU A 79 4.37 -8.69 -4.19
N LEU A 80 3.98 -7.63 -3.47
CA LEU A 80 4.28 -6.25 -3.87
C LEU A 80 5.78 -5.98 -3.85
N ALA A 81 6.46 -6.41 -2.78
CA ALA A 81 7.91 -6.27 -2.64
C ALA A 81 8.65 -7.14 -3.65
N ALA A 82 8.23 -8.39 -3.84
CA ALA A 82 8.89 -9.34 -4.73
C ALA A 82 8.72 -8.98 -6.22
N TYR A 83 7.49 -8.64 -6.63
CA TYR A 83 7.11 -8.52 -8.03
C TYR A 83 6.84 -7.07 -8.47
N ASP A 84 5.96 -6.33 -7.80
CA ASP A 84 5.55 -4.99 -8.26
C ASP A 84 6.71 -4.01 -8.24
N LEU A 85 7.48 -4.01 -7.15
CA LEU A 85 8.65 -3.13 -7.02
C LEU A 85 9.67 -3.44 -8.12
N THR A 86 10.05 -4.72 -8.24
CA THR A 86 11.00 -5.18 -9.26
C THR A 86 10.53 -4.83 -10.67
N ALA A 87 9.27 -5.11 -11.02
CA ALA A 87 8.71 -4.84 -12.33
C ALA A 87 8.65 -3.33 -12.64
N THR A 88 8.32 -2.50 -11.65
CA THR A 88 8.28 -1.03 -11.79
C THR A 88 9.65 -0.47 -12.13
N PHE A 89 10.69 -0.97 -11.46
CA PHE A 89 12.07 -0.61 -11.80
C PHE A 89 12.49 -1.17 -13.16
N GLN A 90 12.13 -2.42 -13.48
CA GLN A 90 12.46 -3.06 -14.76
C GLN A 90 11.79 -2.42 -15.97
N TYR A 91 10.56 -1.92 -15.86
CA TYR A 91 9.83 -1.27 -16.97
C TYR A 91 10.58 -0.04 -17.48
N ARG A 92 11.12 0.80 -16.57
CA ARG A 92 12.03 1.89 -16.95
C ARG A 92 13.36 1.35 -17.46
N THR A 93 13.76 0.21 -16.94
CA THR A 93 15.01 -0.43 -17.31
C THR A 93 14.90 -1.14 -18.63
N LEU A 94 13.79 -1.32 -19.37
CA LEU A 94 13.91 -1.99 -20.69
C LEU A 94 14.94 -1.29 -21.63
N THR A 95 15.10 0.03 -21.49
CA THR A 95 16.17 0.84 -22.10
C THR A 95 17.55 0.66 -21.43
N ALA A 96 17.62 0.36 -20.14
CA ALA A 96 18.84 0.08 -19.36
C ALA A 96 19.15 -1.41 -19.13
N LEU A 97 18.28 -2.35 -19.49
CA LEU A 97 18.35 -3.82 -19.41
C LEU A 97 18.99 -4.32 -20.70
N ALA A 98 18.78 -3.58 -21.81
CA ALA A 98 19.66 -3.60 -22.97
C ALA A 98 21.12 -3.20 -22.61
N ALA A 99 21.35 -2.50 -21.49
CA ALA A 99 22.68 -2.08 -21.03
C ALA A 99 23.21 -2.88 -19.82
N PHE A 100 22.35 -3.49 -19.00
CA PHE A 100 22.70 -4.13 -17.72
C PHE A 100 21.99 -5.47 -17.55
N SER A 101 22.43 -6.45 -18.33
CA SER A 101 22.22 -7.85 -17.99
C SER A 101 23.09 -8.21 -16.78
N GLN A 102 22.48 -8.23 -15.59
CA GLN A 102 22.85 -8.94 -14.35
C GLN A 102 23.08 -8.08 -13.07
N GLU A 103 22.48 -8.59 -11.98
CA GLU A 103 22.58 -8.24 -10.55
C GLU A 103 21.70 -7.12 -9.95
N LYS A 104 20.54 -7.59 -9.45
CA LYS A 104 19.65 -7.15 -8.35
C LYS A 104 19.44 -5.66 -8.05
N LEU A 105 18.18 -5.37 -7.70
CA LEU A 105 17.53 -4.09 -7.42
C LEU A 105 18.34 -3.07 -6.59
N SER A 106 19.19 -3.53 -5.67
CA SER A 106 20.04 -2.67 -4.83
C SER A 106 20.99 -1.79 -5.64
N ASN A 107 21.45 -2.26 -6.80
CA ASN A 107 22.32 -1.49 -7.69
C ASN A 107 21.56 -0.42 -8.50
N MET A 108 20.22 -0.45 -8.47
CA MET A 108 19.36 0.46 -9.23
C MET A 108 18.93 1.69 -8.42
N LEU A 109 19.04 1.63 -7.09
CA LEU A 109 18.62 2.69 -6.18
C LEU A 109 19.82 3.57 -5.79
N ARG A 110 19.77 4.85 -6.13
CA ARG A 110 20.76 5.83 -5.65
C ARG A 110 20.52 6.23 -4.20
N SER A 111 19.25 6.42 -3.81
CA SER A 111 18.82 6.86 -2.49
C SER A 111 17.34 6.54 -2.28
N ALA A 112 16.89 6.42 -1.04
CA ALA A 112 15.49 6.23 -0.67
C ALA A 112 15.09 7.24 0.42
N ALA A 113 13.91 7.84 0.27
CA ALA A 113 13.28 8.68 1.29
C ALA A 113 11.97 8.01 1.71
N LEU A 114 11.86 7.64 2.99
CA LEU A 114 10.71 6.94 3.54
C LEU A 114 9.87 7.92 4.36
N LEU A 115 8.67 8.25 3.86
CA LEU A 115 7.72 9.13 4.54
C LEU A 115 6.74 8.26 5.33
N SER A 116 6.78 8.36 6.66
CA SER A 116 6.02 7.50 7.59
C SER A 116 6.30 6.00 7.39
N PRO A 117 7.56 5.55 7.56
CA PRO A 117 7.93 4.15 7.35
C PRO A 117 7.14 3.22 8.28
N ILE A 118 6.54 2.18 7.70
CA ILE A 118 5.88 1.11 8.43
C ILE A 118 6.85 -0.07 8.51
N ALA A 119 7.29 -0.39 9.72
CA ALA A 119 8.03 -1.61 10.01
C ALA A 119 7.33 -2.36 11.16
N TYR A 120 7.28 -1.74 12.34
CA TYR A 120 6.68 -2.35 13.52
C TYR A 120 5.27 -1.79 13.78
N LEU A 121 4.24 -2.62 13.51
CA LEU A 121 2.84 -2.23 13.64
C LEU A 121 2.21 -2.52 15.01
N ASN A 122 2.88 -3.28 15.89
CA ASN A 122 2.40 -3.53 17.26
C ASN A 122 2.24 -2.26 18.11
N GLN A 123 2.99 -1.20 17.80
CA GLN A 123 2.91 0.09 18.50
C GLN A 123 1.93 1.08 17.85
N ILE A 124 1.10 0.66 16.90
CA ILE A 124 0.18 1.57 16.22
C ILE A 124 -0.75 2.29 17.23
N PRO A 125 -0.87 3.64 17.19
CA PRO A 125 -1.70 4.37 18.15
C PRO A 125 -3.21 4.16 17.91
N SER A 126 -3.60 3.76 16.69
CA SER A 126 -5.00 3.52 16.35
C SER A 126 -5.57 2.33 17.12
N LEU A 127 -6.43 2.62 18.10
CA LEU A 127 -7.16 1.62 18.87
C LEU A 127 -8.08 0.79 17.96
N LEU A 128 -8.66 1.43 16.94
CA LEU A 128 -9.49 0.75 15.93
C LEU A 128 -8.71 -0.34 15.22
N THR A 129 -7.51 -0.01 14.71
CA THR A 129 -6.68 -0.98 13.99
C THR A 129 -6.23 -2.12 14.90
N LYS A 130 -5.86 -1.82 16.16
CA LYS A 130 -5.49 -2.86 17.14
C LYS A 130 -6.64 -3.82 17.40
N VAL A 131 -7.82 -3.30 17.74
CA VAL A 131 -9.02 -4.12 17.99
C VAL A 131 -9.39 -4.93 16.75
N ALA A 132 -9.32 -4.32 15.56
CA ALA A 132 -9.64 -5.02 14.33
C ALA A 132 -8.67 -6.17 14.03
N ALA A 133 -7.37 -5.98 14.29
CA ALA A 133 -6.37 -7.02 14.16
C ALA A 133 -6.57 -8.14 15.21
N ASP A 134 -6.76 -7.79 16.48
CA ASP A 134 -6.94 -8.76 17.58
C ASP A 134 -8.22 -9.59 17.45
N MET A 135 -9.25 -9.05 16.78
CA MET A 135 -10.50 -9.74 16.51
C MET A 135 -10.47 -10.61 15.25
N PHE A 136 -9.35 -10.68 14.51
CA PHE A 136 -9.21 -11.48 13.28
C PHE A 136 -10.28 -11.15 12.20
N LEU A 137 -10.69 -9.89 12.11
CA LEU A 137 -11.78 -9.49 11.22
C LEU A 137 -11.43 -9.64 9.74
N ALA A 138 -10.19 -9.37 9.37
CA ALA A 138 -9.75 -9.53 7.98
C ALA A 138 -9.78 -11.01 7.57
N GLU A 139 -9.42 -11.90 8.48
CA GLU A 139 -9.50 -13.34 8.32
C GLU A 139 -10.97 -13.79 8.19
N GLU A 140 -11.87 -13.31 9.04
CA GLU A 140 -13.31 -13.60 8.94
C GLU A 140 -13.87 -13.18 7.57
N LEU A 141 -13.57 -11.97 7.10
CA LEU A 141 -13.97 -11.50 5.76
C LEU A 141 -13.41 -12.42 4.65
N TYR A 142 -12.15 -12.83 4.77
CA TYR A 142 -11.51 -13.73 3.81
C TYR A 142 -12.15 -15.12 3.78
N TRP A 143 -12.51 -15.67 4.95
CA TRP A 143 -13.24 -16.93 5.09
C TRP A 143 -14.67 -16.84 4.52
N LEU A 144 -15.32 -15.68 4.62
CA LEU A 144 -16.61 -15.39 3.99
C LEU A 144 -16.53 -15.18 2.47
N GLY A 145 -15.32 -15.27 1.89
CA GLY A 145 -15.09 -15.16 0.44
C GLY A 145 -14.85 -13.73 -0.05
N LEU A 146 -14.75 -12.73 0.84
CA LEU A 146 -14.41 -11.36 0.46
C LEU A 146 -12.90 -11.26 0.25
N ARG A 147 -12.45 -11.46 -0.99
CA ARG A 147 -11.03 -11.42 -1.35
C ARG A 147 -10.53 -10.01 -1.68
N GLU A 148 -11.42 -9.14 -2.15
CA GLU A 148 -11.17 -7.71 -2.27
C GLU A 148 -11.65 -6.99 -1.01
N PHE A 149 -10.76 -6.26 -0.36
CA PHE A 149 -11.11 -5.33 0.70
C PHE A 149 -11.35 -3.96 0.09
N VAL A 150 -12.63 -3.55 0.05
CA VAL A 150 -13.08 -2.23 -0.38
C VAL A 150 -13.46 -1.42 0.87
N PRO A 151 -12.68 -0.41 1.28
CA PRO A 151 -12.91 0.25 2.57
C PRO A 151 -14.22 1.06 2.61
N ASP A 152 -14.66 1.61 1.47
CA ASP A 152 -15.97 2.26 1.32
C ASP A 152 -17.09 1.28 0.91
N GLY A 153 -16.80 -0.02 0.92
CA GLY A 153 -17.76 -1.06 0.61
C GLY A 153 -18.66 -1.39 1.80
N GLN A 154 -19.85 -1.94 1.54
CA GLN A 154 -20.86 -2.24 2.56
C GLN A 154 -20.32 -3.08 3.74
N ALA A 155 -19.46 -4.07 3.46
CA ALA A 155 -18.87 -4.93 4.49
C ALA A 155 -17.96 -4.13 5.45
N ALA A 156 -17.11 -3.25 4.91
CA ALA A 156 -16.22 -2.41 5.70
C ALA A 156 -16.99 -1.31 6.43
N SER A 157 -18.00 -0.69 5.81
CA SER A 157 -18.86 0.30 6.47
C SER A 157 -19.62 -0.30 7.66
N LYS A 158 -20.23 -1.48 7.50
CA LYS A 158 -20.92 -2.17 8.59
C LYS A 158 -19.98 -2.52 9.73
N LEU A 159 -18.78 -3.01 9.39
CA LEU A 159 -17.76 -3.32 10.39
C LEU A 159 -17.32 -2.07 11.16
N LEU A 160 -17.14 -0.95 10.46
CA LEU A 160 -16.81 0.32 11.07
C LEU A 160 -17.93 0.76 12.04
N GLU A 161 -19.20 0.69 11.63
CA GLU A 161 -20.34 1.00 12.49
C GLU A 161 -20.37 0.14 13.77
N ASP A 162 -20.13 -1.17 13.65
CA ASP A 162 -20.11 -2.09 14.78
C ASP A 162 -18.98 -1.77 15.77
N ILE A 163 -17.79 -1.44 15.27
CA ILE A 163 -16.67 -1.07 16.15
C ILE A 163 -16.87 0.31 16.76
N CYS A 164 -17.32 1.29 15.98
CA CYS A 164 -17.55 2.66 16.46
C CYS A 164 -18.69 2.76 17.47
N SER A 165 -19.59 1.77 17.51
CA SER A 165 -20.64 1.65 18.52
C SER A 165 -20.12 1.17 19.88
N LYS A 166 -18.86 0.70 19.98
CA LYS A 166 -18.28 0.25 21.26
C LYS A 166 -17.88 1.44 22.16
N PRO A 167 -18.10 1.35 23.48
CA PRO A 167 -17.72 2.41 24.41
C PRO A 167 -16.22 2.71 24.35
N GLY A 168 -15.87 4.00 24.25
CA GLY A 168 -14.47 4.46 24.19
C GLY A 168 -13.86 4.49 22.79
N MET A 169 -14.60 4.09 21.75
CA MET A 169 -14.17 4.26 20.36
C MET A 169 -14.58 5.65 19.84
N SER A 170 -13.62 6.40 19.31
CA SER A 170 -13.88 7.68 18.63
C SER A 170 -13.60 7.49 17.15
N CYS A 171 -14.63 7.65 16.31
CA CYS A 171 -14.54 7.56 14.86
C CYS A 171 -14.93 8.91 14.21
N PRO A 172 -14.16 9.99 14.45
CA PRO A 172 -14.56 11.34 14.05
C PRO A 172 -14.64 11.52 12.52
N ASN A 173 -13.89 10.72 11.75
CA ASN A 173 -14.07 10.49 10.31
C ASN A 173 -13.22 9.29 9.84
N LEU A 174 -13.48 8.78 8.64
CA LEU A 174 -12.78 7.63 8.06
C LEU A 174 -11.26 7.86 7.94
N MET A 175 -10.85 9.08 7.60
CA MET A 175 -9.43 9.43 7.45
C MET A 175 -8.68 9.29 8.79
N ASP A 176 -9.17 9.93 9.86
CA ASP A 176 -8.58 9.88 11.20
C ASP A 176 -8.58 8.46 11.78
N ALA A 177 -9.55 7.62 11.39
CA ALA A 177 -9.60 6.22 11.80
C ALA A 177 -8.39 5.41 11.29
N PHE A 178 -7.91 5.71 10.08
CA PHE A 178 -6.74 5.07 9.47
C PHE A 178 -5.42 5.82 9.73
N THR A 179 -5.44 7.15 9.72
CA THR A 179 -4.23 7.99 9.80
C THR A 179 -3.93 8.51 11.21
N GLY A 180 -4.88 8.40 12.13
CA GLY A 180 -4.86 9.09 13.41
C GLY A 180 -5.26 10.57 13.30
N PRO A 181 -5.50 11.25 14.44
CA PRO A 181 -5.91 12.65 14.47
C PRO A 181 -4.92 13.58 13.75
N ASN A 182 -5.43 14.48 12.91
CA ASN A 182 -4.59 15.43 12.16
C ASN A 182 -4.89 16.90 12.49
N CYS A 183 -3.87 17.66 12.88
CA CYS A 183 -3.96 19.10 13.20
C CYS A 183 -4.11 20.01 11.97
N CYS A 184 -3.70 19.52 10.82
CA CYS A 184 -3.06 20.33 9.81
C CYS A 184 -3.64 20.10 8.40
N VAL A 185 -4.63 19.21 8.29
CA VAL A 185 -5.43 19.00 7.09
C VAL A 185 -6.78 19.69 7.28
N ASN A 186 -7.19 20.52 6.31
CA ASN A 186 -8.49 21.17 6.33
C ASN A 186 -9.55 20.31 5.61
N SER A 187 -10.82 20.63 5.84
CA SER A 187 -11.95 19.87 5.27
C SER A 187 -11.94 19.78 3.74
N SER A 188 -11.48 20.82 3.04
CA SER A 188 -11.37 20.80 1.58
C SER A 188 -10.37 19.75 1.10
N LYS A 189 -9.19 19.69 1.72
CA LYS A 189 -8.14 18.70 1.39
C LYS A 189 -8.57 17.29 1.81
N THR A 190 -9.28 17.16 2.93
CA THR A 190 -9.91 15.89 3.34
C THR A 190 -10.89 15.39 2.30
N ASN A 191 -11.77 16.25 1.77
CA ASN A 191 -12.74 15.84 0.75
C ASN A 191 -12.05 15.38 -0.55
N THR A 192 -11.04 16.12 -1.03
CA THR A 192 -10.27 15.70 -2.21
C THR A 192 -9.58 14.34 -2.02
N PHE A 193 -9.06 14.09 -0.81
CA PHE A 193 -8.55 12.77 -0.44
C PHE A 193 -9.64 11.71 -0.49
N LEU A 194 -10.79 11.97 0.15
CA LEU A 194 -11.93 11.03 0.20
C LEU A 194 -12.56 10.74 -1.18
N ASP A 195 -12.48 11.68 -2.12
CA ASP A 195 -12.95 11.47 -3.50
C ASP A 195 -12.04 10.51 -4.31
N ASN A 196 -10.81 10.27 -3.83
CA ASN A 196 -9.78 9.50 -4.53
C ASN A 196 -9.19 8.36 -3.70
N SER A 197 -9.55 8.25 -2.43
CA SER A 197 -9.08 7.29 -1.45
C SER A 197 -10.16 7.15 -0.39
N PRO A 198 -10.27 6.01 0.29
CA PRO A 198 -9.36 4.88 0.24
C PRO A 198 -9.55 3.95 -0.99
N GLN A 199 -8.44 3.40 -1.47
CA GLN A 199 -8.39 2.44 -2.57
C GLN A 199 -8.54 1.01 -2.08
N SER A 200 -9.08 0.14 -2.92
CA SER A 200 -9.18 -1.30 -2.65
C SER A 200 -7.81 -1.98 -2.52
N THR A 201 -7.73 -3.04 -1.74
CA THR A 201 -6.56 -3.93 -1.63
C THR A 201 -7.01 -5.38 -1.47
N ALA A 202 -6.09 -6.34 -1.58
CA ALA A 202 -6.41 -7.72 -1.24
C ALA A 202 -6.72 -7.86 0.26
N THR A 203 -7.77 -8.59 0.62
CA THR A 203 -8.05 -8.93 2.02
C THR A 203 -6.88 -9.71 2.63
N LYS A 204 -6.19 -10.55 1.84
CA LYS A 204 -4.95 -11.22 2.28
C LYS A 204 -3.85 -10.23 2.69
N ASN A 205 -3.75 -9.08 2.02
CA ASN A 205 -2.85 -8.01 2.43
C ASN A 205 -3.24 -7.40 3.79
N MET A 206 -4.54 -7.20 4.04
CA MET A 206 -5.03 -6.73 5.35
C MET A 206 -4.78 -7.74 6.48
N ILE A 207 -4.96 -9.04 6.19
CA ILE A 207 -4.59 -10.12 7.13
C ILE A 207 -3.10 -10.04 7.46
N HIS A 208 -2.25 -9.85 6.45
CA HIS A 208 -0.81 -9.77 6.67
C HIS A 208 -0.44 -8.61 7.60
N LEU A 209 -1.02 -7.43 7.37
CA LEU A 209 -0.81 -6.28 8.25
C LEU A 209 -1.33 -6.53 9.67
N ALA A 210 -2.46 -7.22 9.82
CA ALA A 210 -2.99 -7.61 11.13
C ALA A 210 -2.06 -8.61 11.85
N GLN A 211 -1.43 -9.54 11.13
CA GLN A 211 -0.39 -10.43 11.68
C GLN A 211 0.79 -9.63 12.24
N MET A 212 1.25 -8.60 11.52
CA MET A 212 2.32 -7.72 12.01
C MET A 212 1.91 -6.91 13.25
N VAL A 213 0.64 -6.47 13.33
CA VAL A 213 0.11 -5.80 14.54
C VAL A 213 0.15 -6.75 15.74
N ARG A 214 -0.32 -7.99 15.58
CA ARG A 214 -0.43 -8.97 16.67
C ARG A 214 0.92 -9.53 17.11
N THR A 215 1.80 -9.86 16.16
CA THR A 215 3.10 -10.48 16.44
C THR A 215 4.17 -9.46 16.80
N GLY A 216 4.06 -8.24 16.29
CA GLY A 216 5.10 -7.22 16.39
C GLY A 216 6.37 -7.55 15.59
N SER A 217 6.35 -8.57 14.75
CA SER A 217 7.47 -8.93 13.87
C SER A 217 7.18 -8.53 12.42
N VAL A 218 8.25 -8.22 11.69
CA VAL A 218 8.19 -8.10 10.22
C VAL A 218 8.57 -9.45 9.64
N ALA A 219 7.57 -10.20 9.22
CA ALA A 219 7.72 -11.56 8.69
C ALA A 219 6.99 -11.66 7.35
N MET A 220 7.27 -12.73 6.60
CA MET A 220 6.43 -13.16 5.48
C MET A 220 5.02 -13.52 5.97
N TYR A 221 4.06 -13.64 5.05
CA TYR A 221 2.67 -13.97 5.37
C TYR A 221 2.55 -15.30 6.14
N ASP A 222 1.91 -15.28 7.31
CA ASP A 222 1.63 -16.51 8.04
C ASP A 222 0.37 -17.18 7.49
N TYR A 223 0.48 -18.40 6.98
CA TYR A 223 -0.68 -19.18 6.56
C TYR A 223 -1.45 -19.79 7.75
N VAL A 224 -0.99 -19.57 8.99
CA VAL A 224 -1.52 -20.08 10.27
C VAL A 224 -1.39 -21.60 10.42
N ASN A 225 -1.58 -22.34 9.34
CA ASN A 225 -1.35 -23.77 9.26
C ASN A 225 0.13 -24.06 8.93
N GLU A 226 0.77 -24.88 9.77
CA GLU A 226 2.19 -25.24 9.61
C GLU A 226 2.47 -25.97 8.28
N ASP A 227 1.56 -26.83 7.79
CA ASP A 227 1.75 -27.52 6.51
C ASP A 227 1.69 -26.56 5.33
N ASP A 228 0.86 -25.52 5.41
CA ASP A 228 0.81 -24.47 4.38
C ASP A 228 2.08 -23.62 4.42
N ASN A 229 2.54 -23.21 5.61
CA ASN A 229 3.85 -22.56 5.75
C ASN A 229 4.98 -23.45 5.19
N MET A 230 4.95 -24.76 5.46
CA MET A 230 5.92 -25.71 4.90
C MET A 230 5.88 -25.79 3.37
N LYS A 231 4.69 -25.72 2.75
CA LYS A 231 4.56 -25.68 1.28
C LYS A 231 5.24 -24.44 0.71
N HIS A 232 4.98 -23.28 1.30
CA HIS A 232 5.44 -21.97 0.83
C HIS A 232 6.92 -21.68 1.15
N TYR A 233 7.35 -21.95 2.38
CA TYR A 233 8.63 -21.50 2.92
C TYR A 233 9.62 -22.62 3.22
N LYS A 234 9.20 -23.89 3.15
CA LYS A 234 9.99 -25.05 3.59
C LYS A 234 10.35 -25.02 5.09
N GLN A 235 9.60 -24.26 5.87
CA GLN A 235 9.65 -24.17 7.33
C GLN A 235 8.23 -23.94 7.87
N SER A 236 7.95 -24.34 9.12
CA SER A 236 6.60 -24.32 9.70
C SER A 236 6.13 -22.92 10.13
N THR A 237 7.05 -21.97 10.26
CA THR A 237 6.77 -20.57 10.59
C THR A 237 7.20 -19.65 9.44
N PRO A 238 6.56 -18.49 9.25
CA PRO A 238 7.00 -17.55 8.23
C PRO A 238 8.42 -17.02 8.51
N PRO A 239 9.29 -16.93 7.49
CA PRO A 239 10.60 -16.28 7.63
C PRO A 239 10.48 -14.82 8.07
N LEU A 240 11.40 -14.37 8.93
CA LEU A 240 11.53 -12.96 9.28
C LEU A 240 12.24 -12.20 8.17
N TYR A 241 11.83 -10.95 7.94
CA TYR A 241 12.63 -10.02 7.18
C TYR A 241 13.76 -9.47 8.05
N ASP A 242 14.98 -9.44 7.52
CA ASP A 242 16.13 -8.81 8.16
C ASP A 242 15.97 -7.29 8.01
N THR A 243 15.45 -6.63 9.05
CA THR A 243 15.13 -5.19 9.09
C THR A 243 16.11 -4.41 9.95
#